data_AF-A0A2S8B7F8-F1
#
_entry.id   AF-A0A2S8B7F8-F1
#
_cell.length_a   1.000
_cell.length_b   1.000
_cell.length_c   1.000
_cell.angle_alpha   90.00
_cell.angle_beta   90.00
_cell.angle_gamma   90.00
#
_symmetry.space_group_name_H-M   'P 1'
#
loop_
_entity.id
_entity.type
_entity.pdbx_description
1 polymer ?
#
loop_
_entity_poly.entity_id
_entity_poly.type
_entity_poly.pdbx_seq_one_letter_code
_entity_poly.pdbx_strand_id
1 'polypeptide(L)' 'MERSLLQRIESFLRESHMPPSVFGRAAAHDPRLVSDLRGGREPGRRLICQVEHFMNKWRVDRHAGRVAPCGDRRHAGERR' A
#
# COMPACT_ATOMS: atom_id res chain seq x y z
N MET A 1 -2.31 -8.07 20.75
CA MET A 1 -2.62 -7.05 19.72
C MET A 1 -1.93 -7.49 18.43
N GLU A 2 -2.62 -8.30 17.63
CA GLU A 2 -2.08 -8.86 16.40
C GLU A 2 -1.91 -7.74 15.36
N ARG A 3 -0.68 -7.56 14.88
CA ARG A 3 -0.36 -6.55 13.85
C ARG A 3 -0.81 -7.08 12.50
N SER A 4 -2.10 -6.99 12.21
CA SER A 4 -2.68 -7.43 10.94
C SER A 4 -2.01 -6.73 9.75
N LEU A 5 -1.97 -7.38 8.58
CA LEU A 5 -1.36 -6.85 7.36
C LEU A 5 -1.83 -5.42 7.04
N LEU A 6 -3.11 -5.14 7.31
CA LEU A 6 -3.71 -3.80 7.15
C LEU A 6 -2.96 -2.71 7.92
N GLN A 7 -2.55 -2.96 9.16
CA GLN A 7 -1.80 -2.01 9.99
C GLN A 7 -0.41 -1.70 9.41
N ARG A 8 0.27 -2.72 8.85
CA ARG A 8 1.55 -2.53 8.15
C ARG A 8 1.36 -1.68 6.90
N ILE A 9 0.30 -1.93 6.13
CA ILE A 9 -0.04 -1.17 4.94
C ILE A 9 -0.38 0.28 5.32
N GLU A 10 -1.24 0.53 6.32
CA GLU A 10 -1.59 1.90 6.74
C GLU A 10 -0.36 2.69 7.24
N SER A 11 0.52 2.06 8.02
CA SER A 11 1.78 2.67 8.45
C SER A 11 2.67 3.03 7.25
N PHE A 12 2.77 2.13 6.27
CA PHE A 12 3.52 2.36 5.04
C PHE A 12 2.92 3.48 4.19
N LEU A 13 1.59 3.54 4.05
CA LEU A 13 0.90 4.60 3.31
C LEU A 13 1.17 5.97 3.95
N ARG A 14 1.17 6.03 5.30
CA ARG A 14 1.48 7.25 6.05
C ARG A 14 2.94 7.69 5.91
N GLU A 15 3.88 6.75 5.92
CA GLU A 15 5.32 7.04 5.73
C GLU A 15 5.64 7.45 4.28
N SER A 16 5.01 6.78 3.32
CA SER A 16 5.22 7.02 1.89
C SER A 16 4.43 8.20 1.36
N HIS A 17 3.45 8.70 2.12
CA HIS A 17 2.42 9.65 1.67
C HIS A 17 1.74 9.20 0.35
N MET A 18 1.63 7.88 0.14
CA MET A 18 1.11 7.29 -1.08
C MET A 18 -0.40 7.03 -0.93
N PRO A 19 -1.24 7.31 -1.95
CA PRO A 19 -2.65 6.96 -1.91
C PRO A 19 -2.87 5.44 -1.86
N PRO A 20 -3.88 4.93 -1.14
CA PRO A 20 -4.19 3.50 -1.09
C PRO A 20 -4.49 2.89 -2.46
N SER A 21 -5.12 3.65 -3.36
CA SER A 21 -5.40 3.22 -4.73
C SER A 21 -4.14 3.06 -5.58
N VAL A 22 -3.15 3.93 -5.38
CA VAL A 22 -1.85 3.86 -6.06
C VAL A 22 -1.06 2.67 -5.53
N PHE A 23 -1.05 2.50 -4.22
CA PHE A 23 -0.42 1.34 -3.57
C PHE A 23 -1.01 0.03 -4.09
N GLY A 24 -2.34 -0.10 -4.12
CA GLY A 24 -2.99 -1.31 -4.61
C GLY A 24 -2.65 -1.60 -6.09
N ARG A 25 -2.62 -0.56 -6.92
CA ARG A 25 -2.20 -0.68 -8.33
C ARG A 25 -0.73 -1.07 -8.49
N ALA A 26 0.15 -0.58 -7.62
CA ALA A 26 1.59 -0.85 -7.67
C ALA A 26 1.97 -2.21 -7.06
N ALA A 27 1.27 -2.66 -6.02
CA ALA A 27 1.56 -3.91 -5.32
C ALA A 27 0.85 -5.11 -5.95
N ALA A 28 -0.41 -4.96 -6.39
CA ALA A 28 -1.25 -6.07 -6.82
C ALA A 28 -2.06 -5.78 -8.10
N HIS A 29 -1.80 -4.67 -8.80
CA HIS A 29 -2.58 -4.19 -9.94
C HIS A 29 -4.08 -3.95 -9.64
N ASP A 30 -4.45 -3.86 -8.36
CA ASP A 30 -5.83 -3.70 -7.92
C ASP A 30 -5.98 -2.44 -7.04
N PRO A 31 -6.68 -1.39 -7.49
CA PRO A 31 -6.82 -0.15 -6.73
C PRO A 31 -7.78 -0.27 -5.52
N ARG A 32 -8.57 -1.34 -5.42
CA ARG A 32 -9.53 -1.55 -4.33
C ARG A 32 -8.96 -2.38 -3.19
N LEU A 33 -7.74 -2.92 -3.36
CA LEU A 33 -7.05 -3.76 -2.41
C LEU A 33 -7.19 -3.30 -0.96
N VAL A 34 -6.84 -2.04 -0.67
CA VAL A 34 -6.87 -1.51 0.71
C VAL A 34 -8.30 -1.39 1.23
N SER A 35 -9.25 -0.97 0.40
CA SER A 35 -10.67 -0.87 0.77
C SER A 35 -11.27 -2.24 1.06
N ASP A 36 -10.88 -3.26 0.30
CA ASP A 36 -11.31 -4.64 0.49
C ASP A 36 -10.75 -5.22 1.81
N LEU A 37 -9.46 -5.01 2.06
CA LEU A 37 -8.81 -5.37 3.33
C LEU A 37 -9.45 -4.64 4.53
N ARG A 38 -9.89 -3.39 4.34
CA ARG A 38 -10.62 -2.61 5.35
C ARG A 38 -12.04 -3.13 5.57
N GLY A 39 -12.64 -3.71 4.54
CA GLY A 39 -13.95 -4.38 4.59
C GLY A 39 -13.92 -5.78 5.21
N GLY A 40 -12.76 -6.27 5.65
CA GLY A 40 -12.62 -7.59 6.27
C GLY A 40 -12.21 -8.70 5.30
N ARG A 41 -11.78 -8.38 4.08
CA ARG A 41 -11.23 -9.37 3.16
C ARG A 41 -9.95 -9.96 3.73
N GLU A 42 -9.86 -11.28 3.69
CA GLU A 42 -8.63 -11.98 4.05
C GLU A 42 -7.67 -12.00 2.85
N PRO A 43 -6.50 -11.36 2.94
CA PRO A 43 -5.52 -11.42 1.87
C PRO A 43 -5.01 -12.86 1.74
N GLY A 44 -5.20 -13.46 0.56
CA GLY A 44 -4.59 -14.75 0.27
C GLY A 44 -3.06 -14.69 0.30
N ARG A 45 -2.40 -15.82 0.53
CA ARG A 45 -0.93 -15.93 0.63
C ARG A 45 -0.18 -15.27 -0.55
N ARG A 46 -0.72 -15.37 -1.77
CA ARG A 46 -0.18 -14.74 -2.97
C ARG A 46 -0.19 -13.21 -2.91
N LEU A 47 -1.23 -12.63 -2.31
CA LEU A 47 -1.37 -11.19 -2.15
C LEU A 47 -0.43 -10.68 -1.06
N ILE A 48 -0.31 -11.42 0.05
CA ILE A 48 0.66 -11.14 1.11
C ILE A 48 2.08 -11.07 0.54
N CYS A 49 2.50 -12.10 -0.22
CA CYS A 49 3.84 -12.11 -0.81
C CYS A 49 4.08 -10.94 -1.77
N GLN A 50 3.09 -10.56 -2.60
CA GLN A 50 3.21 -9.41 -3.50
C GLN A 50 3.35 -8.09 -2.73
N VAL A 51 2.51 -7.88 -1.71
CA VAL A 51 2.53 -6.69 -0.86
C VAL A 51 3.84 -6.60 -0.08
N GLU A 52 4.30 -7.69 0.52
CA GLU A 52 5.59 -7.72 1.23
C GLU A 52 6.77 -7.48 0.29
N HIS A 53 6.78 -8.09 -0.90
CA HIS A 53 7.80 -7.85 -1.90
C HIS A 53 7.84 -6.38 -2.34
N PHE A 54 6.68 -5.77 -2.58
CA PHE A 54 6.57 -4.36 -2.93
C PHE A 54 7.09 -3.45 -1.80
N MET A 55 6.67 -3.69 -0.55
CA MET A 55 7.16 -2.92 0.61
C MET A 55 8.67 -3.04 0.78
N ASN A 56 9.23 -4.24 0.62
CA ASN A 56 10.66 -4.46 0.72
C ASN A 56 11.42 -3.71 -0.39
N LYS A 57 10.95 -3.83 -1.64
CA LYS A 57 11.53 -3.13 -2.79
C LYS A 57 11.47 -1.61 -2.61
N TRP A 58 10.33 -1.08 -2.14
CA TRP A 58 10.17 0.36 -1.91
C TRP A 58 11.08 0.88 -0.80
N ARG A 59 11.26 0.12 0.30
CA ARG A 59 12.21 0.47 1.36
C ARG A 59 13.65 0.52 0.85
N VAL A 60 14.04 -0.46 0.03
CA VAL A 60 15.36 -0.48 -0.61
C VAL A 60 15.53 0.72 -1.55
N ASP A 61 14.53 1.02 -2.36
CA ASP A 61 14.58 2.13 -3.32
C ASP A 61 14.59 3.52 -2.64
N ARG A 62 13.82 3.67 -1.55
CA ARG A 62 13.86 4.85 -0.66
C ARG A 62 15.23 5.01 -0.03
N HIS A 63 15.82 3.94 0.50
CA HIS A 63 17.16 3.97 1.07
C HIS A 63 18.22 4.28 0.02
N ALA A 64 18.02 3.84 -1.23
CA ALA A 64 18.86 4.17 -2.38
C ALA A 64 18.61 5.59 -2.94
N GLY A 65 17.66 6.36 -2.39
CA GLY A 65 17.35 7.73 -2.81
C GLY A 65 16.71 7.84 -4.21
N ARG A 66 16.18 6.74 -4.77
CA ARG A 66 15.61 6.71 -6.13
C ARG A 66 14.12 7.03 -6.19
N VAL A 67 13.40 6.90 -5.08
CA VAL A 67 11.96 7.19 -5.03
C VAL A 67 11.74 8.69 -4.87
N ALA A 68 11.32 9.34 -5.95
CA ALA A 68 10.66 10.63 -5.85
C ALA A 68 9.36 10.44 -5.06
N PRO A 69 8.99 11.34 -4.13
CA PRO A 69 7.65 11.31 -3.55
C PRO A 69 6.67 11.39 -4.72
N CYS A 70 5.83 10.36 -4.88
CA CYS A 70 4.71 10.40 -5.81
C CYS A 70 3.71 11.45 -5.29
N GLY A 71 4.03 12.72 -5.51
CA GLY A 71 3.14 13.84 -5.32
C GLY A 71 2.14 13.85 -6.45
N ASP A 72 1.15 12.98 -6.39
CA ASP A 72 0.00 13.11 -7.26
C ASP A 72 -0.93 14.16 -6.67
N ARG A 73 -0.96 15.35 -7.29
CA ARG A 73 -1.90 16.42 -6.97
C ARG A 73 -3.31 16.13 -7.48
N ARG A 74 -3.76 14.88 -7.68
CA ARG A 74 -5.08 14.59 -8.28
C ARG A 74 -5.60 13.21 -7.86
N HIS A 75 -6.33 13.12 -6.74
CA HIS A 75 -7.44 12.17 -6.47
C HIS A 75 -7.86 12.36 -5.00
N ALA A 76 -8.91 13.09 -4.62
CA ALA A 76 -10.32 12.93 -5.00
C ALA A 76 -10.76 11.45 -4.93
N GLY A 77 -11.15 11.04 -3.72
CA GLY A 77 -11.55 9.68 -3.38
C GLY A 77 -12.19 9.65 -1.99
N GLU A 78 -13.27 10.41 -1.86
CA GLU A 78 -14.30 10.39 -0.82
C GLU A 78 -14.60 8.98 -0.28
N ARG A 79 -14.72 8.86 1.05
CA ARG A 79 -15.82 8.21 1.82
C ARG A 79 -15.42 8.02 3.30
N ARG A 80 -15.60 9.06 4.11
CA ARG A 80 -16.55 9.11 5.24
C ARG A 80 -16.53 10.49 5.89
#